data_AF-A0AA96NDL9-F1
#
_entry.id   AF-A0AA96NDL9-F1
#
_cell.length_a   1.000
_cell.length_b   1.000
_cell.length_c   1.000
_cell.angle_alpha   90.00
_cell.angle_beta   90.00
_cell.angle_gamma   90.00
#
_symmetry.space_group_name_H-M   'P 1'
#
loop_
_entity.id
_entity.type
_entity.pdbx_description
1 polymer ?
#
loop_
_entity_poly.entity_id
_entity_poly.type
_entity_poly.pdbx_seq_one_letter_code
_entity_poly.pdbx_strand_id
1 'polypeptide(L)'
;MNVKCPNCGAVHSLDALINDAEASAVLKAVLEMDAELGKAAIRYIGLFRPAKSQLSWARTAKLLNELMPMIKAQEAARDGVCFPAPTEAWIHGFNETVNARDQGRLKLPLKSHGYLLEIVSQWQGSRVPSPQSSPTGRGGEGGAPSKLRQGVAALGEWAGEDWAKREIASGFALLAALNLPDRPAAQDLTVVAEIWYRQLKEAKEIVSPKYDPIRIQTGFKVLQAAETWPQPAELRRNLPPRLIPRAMLAKPAPDKEKGRQKMAEVKDVLNKKGK
;
A
#
# COMPACT_ATOMS: atom_id res chain seq x y z
N MET A 1 14.15 7.44 -18.45
CA MET A 1 13.83 7.12 -17.02
C MET A 1 13.18 5.74 -16.94
N ASN A 2 13.48 4.89 -15.96
CA ASN A 2 13.02 3.48 -15.94
C ASN A 2 12.14 3.14 -14.74
N VAL A 3 11.15 2.28 -14.95
CA VAL A 3 10.26 1.72 -13.91
C VAL A 3 10.29 0.20 -13.96
N LYS A 4 10.22 -0.46 -12.80
CA LYS A 4 10.18 -1.93 -12.69
C LYS A 4 8.77 -2.37 -12.33
N CYS A 5 8.21 -3.30 -13.10
CA CYS A 5 6.92 -3.91 -12.81
C CYS A 5 7.00 -4.74 -11.53
N PRO A 6 6.19 -4.46 -10.49
CA PRO A 6 6.21 -5.25 -9.25
C PRO A 6 5.64 -6.66 -9.43
N ASN A 7 4.92 -6.92 -10.54
CA ASN A 7 4.26 -8.21 -10.78
C ASN A 7 5.14 -9.21 -11.55
N CYS A 8 5.92 -8.76 -12.54
CA CYS A 8 6.77 -9.65 -13.34
C CYS A 8 8.24 -9.23 -13.41
N GLY A 9 8.63 -8.14 -12.73
CA GLY A 9 10.00 -7.65 -12.70
C GLY A 9 10.50 -7.00 -13.99
N ALA A 10 9.66 -6.91 -15.03
CA ALA A 10 10.01 -6.26 -16.29
C ALA A 10 10.38 -4.79 -16.07
N VAL A 11 11.46 -4.34 -16.73
CA VAL A 11 11.91 -2.95 -16.67
C VAL A 11 11.43 -2.25 -17.94
N HIS A 12 10.76 -1.11 -17.77
CA HIS A 12 10.22 -0.32 -18.86
C HIS A 12 10.80 1.08 -18.81
N SER A 13 11.24 1.62 -19.96
CA SER A 13 11.59 3.04 -20.06
C SER A 13 10.31 3.86 -20.29
N LEU A 14 10.23 4.99 -19.61
CA LEU A 14 9.15 5.95 -19.82
C LEU A 14 9.13 6.44 -21.27
N ASP A 15 10.31 6.63 -21.86
CA ASP A 15 10.50 7.08 -23.24
C ASP A 15 9.89 6.09 -24.27
N ALA A 16 10.00 4.77 -24.02
CA ALA A 16 9.37 3.77 -24.89
C ALA A 16 7.84 3.79 -24.77
N LEU A 17 7.30 4.06 -23.58
CA LEU A 17 5.86 4.14 -23.35
C LEU A 17 5.26 5.36 -24.05
N ILE A 18 5.96 6.50 -24.03
CA ILE A 18 5.47 7.75 -24.63
C ILE A 18 5.53 7.68 -26.17
N ASN A 19 6.56 7.04 -26.74
CA ASN A 19 6.74 6.96 -28.18
C ASN A 19 5.79 5.95 -28.87
N ASP A 20 5.22 5.01 -28.12
CA ASP A 20 4.19 4.10 -28.64
C ASP A 20 2.82 4.80 -28.62
N ALA A 21 2.22 4.96 -29.80
CA ALA A 21 0.97 5.73 -29.95
C ALA A 21 -0.21 5.10 -29.21
N GLU A 22 -0.32 3.76 -29.20
CA GLU A 22 -1.41 3.07 -28.51
C GLU A 22 -1.21 3.10 -26.99
N ALA A 23 0.04 2.91 -26.53
CA ALA A 23 0.38 2.98 -25.12
C ALA A 23 0.16 4.39 -24.55
N SER A 24 0.55 5.42 -25.28
CA SER A 24 0.32 6.82 -24.92
C SER A 24 -1.16 7.18 -24.85
N ALA A 25 -1.99 6.63 -25.75
CA ALA A 25 -3.44 6.83 -25.70
C ALA A 25 -4.06 6.22 -24.43
N VAL A 26 -3.64 5.00 -24.05
CA VAL A 26 -4.05 4.37 -22.78
C VAL A 26 -3.58 5.19 -21.59
N LEU A 27 -2.32 5.64 -21.59
CA LEU A 27 -1.76 6.45 -20.50
C LEU A 27 -2.55 7.75 -20.31
N LYS A 28 -2.88 8.43 -21.41
CA LYS A 28 -3.72 9.64 -21.38
C LYS A 28 -5.10 9.36 -20.76
N ALA A 29 -5.77 8.29 -21.19
CA ALA A 29 -7.07 7.90 -20.64
C ALA A 29 -7.02 7.66 -19.13
N VAL A 30 -5.95 7.03 -18.63
CA VAL A 30 -5.75 6.81 -17.18
C VAL A 30 -5.49 8.12 -16.43
N LEU A 31 -4.74 9.05 -17.00
CA LEU A 31 -4.43 10.34 -16.38
C LEU A 31 -5.64 11.28 -16.28
N GLU A 32 -6.67 11.07 -17.11
CA GLU A 32 -7.96 11.78 -17.03
C GLU A 32 -8.86 11.25 -15.91
N MET A 33 -8.48 10.15 -15.25
CA MET A 33 -9.21 9.56 -14.13
C MET A 33 -8.67 10.07 -12.78
N ASP A 34 -9.49 9.97 -11.74
CA ASP A 34 -8.97 10.04 -10.37
C ASP A 34 -7.81 9.02 -10.19
N ALA A 35 -6.78 9.42 -9.43
CA ALA A 35 -5.55 8.67 -9.31
C ALA A 35 -5.73 7.30 -8.65
N GLU A 36 -6.68 7.15 -7.74
CA GLU A 36 -7.00 5.86 -7.11
C GLU A 36 -7.81 4.98 -8.05
N LEU A 37 -8.80 5.57 -8.71
CA LEU A 37 -9.62 4.89 -9.71
C LEU A 37 -8.78 4.35 -10.88
N GLY A 38 -7.90 5.18 -11.46
CA GLY A 38 -7.03 4.78 -12.57
C GLY A 38 -6.09 3.63 -12.21
N LYS A 39 -5.49 3.67 -11.01
CA LYS A 39 -4.64 2.57 -10.50
C LYS A 39 -5.44 1.28 -10.30
N ALA A 40 -6.64 1.37 -9.74
CA ALA A 40 -7.51 0.22 -9.53
C ALA A 40 -7.95 -0.40 -10.87
N ALA A 41 -8.36 0.43 -11.82
CA ALA A 41 -8.75 0.02 -13.16
C ALA A 41 -7.60 -0.71 -13.88
N ILE A 42 -6.39 -0.17 -13.90
CA ILE A 42 -5.25 -0.83 -14.59
C ILE A 42 -4.89 -2.19 -13.97
N ARG A 43 -4.94 -2.33 -12.64
CA ARG A 43 -4.73 -3.63 -11.97
C ARG A 43 -5.81 -4.64 -12.38
N TYR A 44 -7.07 -4.20 -12.43
CA TYR A 44 -8.19 -5.02 -12.87
C TYR A 44 -8.06 -5.45 -14.34
N ILE A 45 -7.72 -4.54 -15.26
CA ILE A 45 -7.53 -4.86 -16.70
C ILE A 45 -6.43 -5.93 -16.89
N GLY A 46 -5.42 -5.94 -16.01
CA GLY A 46 -4.40 -6.99 -15.97
C GLY A 46 -4.95 -8.41 -15.82
N LEU A 47 -6.16 -8.59 -15.28
CA LEU A 47 -6.83 -9.89 -15.12
C LEU A 47 -7.29 -10.49 -16.47
N PHE A 48 -7.34 -9.71 -17.54
CA PHE A 48 -7.64 -10.21 -18.89
C PHE A 48 -6.40 -10.72 -19.64
N ARG A 49 -5.21 -10.64 -19.02
CA ARG A 49 -3.96 -11.09 -19.62
C ARG A 49 -3.97 -12.62 -19.84
N PRO A 50 -3.75 -13.10 -21.08
CA PRO A 50 -3.59 -14.52 -21.34
C PRO A 50 -2.35 -15.11 -20.65
N ALA A 51 -2.39 -16.40 -20.31
CA ALA A 51 -1.28 -17.04 -19.59
C ALA A 51 0.05 -17.06 -20.36
N LYS A 52 0.00 -17.09 -21.70
CA LYS A 52 1.17 -17.28 -22.58
C LYS A 52 1.60 -16.01 -23.33
N SER A 53 0.88 -14.90 -23.19
CA SER A 53 1.17 -13.67 -23.95
C SER A 53 0.84 -12.41 -23.14
N GLN A 54 1.37 -11.28 -23.59
CA GLN A 54 1.02 -9.99 -23.03
C GLN A 54 -0.33 -9.51 -23.58
N LEU A 55 -1.01 -8.69 -22.79
CA LEU A 55 -2.18 -7.96 -23.27
C LEU A 55 -1.70 -6.85 -24.21
N SER A 56 -2.24 -6.78 -25.43
CA SER A 56 -1.90 -5.71 -26.36
C SER A 56 -2.45 -4.35 -25.91
N TRP A 57 -1.85 -3.26 -26.39
CA TRP A 57 -2.34 -1.91 -26.11
C TRP A 57 -3.75 -1.69 -26.68
N ALA A 58 -3.99 -2.09 -27.93
CA ALA A 58 -5.33 -2.11 -28.52
C ALA A 58 -6.37 -2.85 -27.66
N ARG A 59 -6.04 -4.02 -27.08
CA ARG A 59 -6.98 -4.76 -26.22
C ARG A 59 -7.16 -4.08 -24.87
N THR A 60 -6.09 -3.51 -24.31
CA THR A 60 -6.12 -2.73 -23.05
C THR A 60 -7.03 -1.52 -23.19
N ALA A 61 -6.84 -0.73 -24.27
CA ALA A 61 -7.66 0.43 -24.59
C ALA A 61 -9.13 0.04 -24.77
N LYS A 62 -9.40 -1.06 -25.51
CA LYS A 62 -10.76 -1.57 -25.70
C LYS A 62 -11.45 -1.90 -24.37
N LEU A 63 -10.80 -2.69 -23.50
CA LEU A 63 -11.37 -3.09 -22.21
C LEU A 63 -11.62 -1.87 -21.28
N LEU A 64 -10.72 -0.88 -21.30
CA LEU A 64 -10.91 0.33 -20.51
C LEU A 64 -12.10 1.14 -21.06
N ASN A 65 -12.15 1.35 -22.37
CA ASN A 65 -13.22 2.11 -23.04
C ASN A 65 -14.60 1.43 -22.95
N GLU A 66 -14.67 0.11 -22.75
CA GLU A 66 -15.92 -0.59 -22.43
C GLU A 66 -16.54 -0.11 -21.09
N LEU A 67 -15.71 0.31 -20.12
CA LEU A 67 -16.14 0.75 -18.79
C LEU A 67 -16.31 2.28 -18.68
N MET A 68 -15.54 3.05 -19.45
CA MET A 68 -15.52 4.52 -19.34
C MET A 68 -16.90 5.21 -19.43
N PRO A 69 -17.82 4.81 -20.33
CA PRO A 69 -19.14 5.44 -20.40
C PRO A 69 -19.93 5.28 -19.09
N MET A 70 -19.92 4.08 -18.50
CA MET A 70 -20.62 3.80 -17.24
C MET A 70 -19.98 4.52 -16.05
N ILE A 71 -18.64 4.58 -16.01
CA ILE A 71 -17.90 5.32 -14.97
C ILE A 71 -18.24 6.81 -15.03
N LYS A 72 -18.24 7.41 -16.23
CA LYS A 72 -18.57 8.83 -16.43
C LYS A 72 -20.03 9.14 -16.13
N ALA A 73 -20.95 8.23 -16.44
CA ALA A 73 -22.37 8.36 -16.12
C ALA A 73 -22.67 8.15 -14.63
N GLN A 74 -21.73 7.60 -13.86
CA GLN A 74 -21.95 7.10 -12.49
C GLN A 74 -23.11 6.11 -12.37
N GLU A 75 -23.36 5.37 -13.45
CA GLU A 75 -24.44 4.41 -13.59
C GLU A 75 -23.90 3.21 -14.36
N ALA A 76 -24.12 2.01 -13.82
CA ALA A 76 -23.72 0.76 -14.46
C ALA A 76 -24.94 -0.06 -14.81
N ALA A 77 -24.83 -0.82 -15.90
CA ALA A 77 -25.89 -1.71 -16.35
C ALA A 77 -25.38 -3.15 -16.39
N ARG A 78 -26.19 -4.07 -15.86
CA ARG A 78 -25.95 -5.51 -15.98
C ARG A 78 -27.26 -6.20 -16.32
N ASP A 79 -27.24 -7.03 -17.35
CA ASP A 79 -28.40 -7.83 -17.78
C ASP A 79 -29.67 -6.98 -17.96
N GLY A 80 -29.51 -5.74 -18.45
CA GLY A 80 -30.60 -4.78 -18.68
C GLY A 80 -31.06 -3.98 -17.45
N VAL A 81 -30.49 -4.24 -16.27
CA VAL A 81 -30.79 -3.50 -15.03
C VAL A 81 -29.73 -2.44 -14.79
N CYS A 82 -30.16 -1.18 -14.73
CA CYS A 82 -29.32 -0.05 -14.35
C CYS A 82 -29.29 0.14 -12.83
N PHE A 83 -28.12 0.49 -12.30
CA PHE A 83 -27.93 0.77 -10.88
C PHE A 83 -26.90 1.88 -10.66
N PRO A 84 -27.00 2.64 -9.56
CA PRO A 84 -26.06 3.70 -9.24
C PRO A 84 -24.68 3.10 -8.99
N ALA A 85 -23.68 3.62 -9.68
CA ALA A 85 -22.30 3.19 -9.59
C ALA A 85 -21.39 4.43 -9.51
N PRO A 86 -21.36 5.12 -8.35
CA PRO A 86 -20.45 6.23 -8.14
C PRO A 86 -18.99 5.74 -8.12
N THR A 87 -18.05 6.66 -8.18
CA THR A 87 -16.61 6.38 -8.29
C THR A 87 -16.12 5.37 -7.23
N GLU A 88 -16.61 5.48 -6.00
CA GLU A 88 -16.26 4.60 -4.88
C GLU A 88 -16.72 3.15 -5.12
N ALA A 89 -17.87 2.95 -5.77
CA ALA A 89 -18.38 1.63 -6.12
C ALA A 89 -17.46 0.94 -7.13
N TRP A 90 -16.93 1.69 -8.10
CA TRP A 90 -15.96 1.19 -9.08
C TRP A 90 -14.61 0.84 -8.44
N ILE A 91 -14.08 1.72 -7.59
CA ILE A 91 -12.84 1.45 -6.84
C ILE A 91 -13.00 0.17 -6.01
N HIS A 92 -14.12 0.03 -5.30
CA HIS A 92 -14.45 -1.16 -4.54
C HIS A 92 -14.52 -2.40 -5.45
N GLY A 93 -15.29 -2.36 -6.54
CA GLY A 93 -15.44 -3.48 -7.46
C GLY A 93 -14.14 -3.94 -8.10
N PHE A 94 -13.28 -3.01 -8.52
CA PHE A 94 -11.96 -3.33 -9.06
C PHE A 94 -11.08 -4.02 -8.03
N ASN A 95 -11.00 -3.47 -6.82
CA ASN A 95 -10.17 -4.05 -5.76
C ASN A 95 -10.68 -5.44 -5.34
N GLU A 96 -12.00 -5.61 -5.16
CA GLU A 96 -12.58 -6.91 -4.80
C GLU A 96 -12.39 -7.97 -5.88
N THR A 97 -12.42 -7.58 -7.16
CA THR A 97 -12.15 -8.52 -8.25
C THR A 97 -10.68 -8.96 -8.27
N VAL A 98 -9.75 -8.04 -7.99
CA VAL A 98 -8.32 -8.38 -7.85
C VAL A 98 -8.08 -9.27 -6.63
N ASN A 99 -8.72 -8.98 -5.49
CA ASN A 99 -8.67 -9.79 -4.28
C ASN A 99 -9.22 -11.21 -4.51
N ALA A 100 -10.32 -11.33 -5.27
CA ALA A 100 -10.90 -12.63 -5.62
C ALA A 100 -9.94 -13.48 -6.47
N ARG A 101 -9.14 -12.85 -7.35
CA ARG A 101 -8.05 -13.54 -8.04
C ARG A 101 -6.98 -14.01 -7.05
N ASP A 102 -6.52 -13.14 -6.15
CA ASP A 102 -5.47 -13.51 -5.18
C ASP A 102 -5.86 -14.70 -4.31
N GLN A 103 -7.15 -14.83 -4.02
CA GLN A 103 -7.72 -15.95 -3.27
C GLN A 103 -7.98 -17.19 -4.14
N GLY A 104 -7.58 -17.20 -5.41
CA GLY A 104 -7.78 -18.32 -6.34
C GLY A 104 -9.24 -18.54 -6.75
N ARG A 105 -10.16 -17.62 -6.45
CA ARG A 105 -11.59 -17.74 -6.75
C ARG A 105 -11.93 -17.43 -8.22
N LEU A 106 -10.99 -16.86 -8.96
CA LEU A 106 -11.19 -16.47 -10.37
C LEU A 106 -10.37 -17.33 -11.32
N LYS A 107 -11.02 -17.79 -12.38
CA LYS A 107 -10.35 -18.42 -13.52
C LYS A 107 -9.89 -17.34 -14.49
N LEU A 108 -8.58 -17.16 -14.61
CA LEU A 108 -7.97 -16.23 -15.57
C LEU A 108 -7.67 -16.90 -16.93
N PRO A 109 -7.62 -16.15 -18.04
CA PRO A 109 -7.98 -14.73 -18.14
C PRO A 109 -9.49 -14.51 -17.99
N LEU A 110 -9.89 -13.36 -17.46
CA LEU A 110 -11.29 -12.96 -17.49
C LEU A 110 -11.76 -12.82 -18.94
N LYS A 111 -13.03 -13.18 -19.18
CA LYS A 111 -13.64 -13.11 -20.52
C LYS A 111 -14.56 -11.91 -20.70
N SER A 112 -15.10 -11.36 -19.61
CA SER A 112 -16.03 -10.23 -19.61
C SER A 112 -15.99 -9.47 -18.28
N HIS A 113 -16.68 -8.32 -18.24
CA HIS A 113 -16.85 -7.50 -17.04
C HIS A 113 -17.98 -7.97 -16.11
N GLY A 114 -18.66 -9.08 -16.43
CA GLY A 114 -19.87 -9.51 -15.70
C GLY A 114 -19.65 -9.70 -14.19
N TYR A 115 -18.53 -10.30 -13.80
CA TYR A 115 -18.17 -10.47 -12.38
C TYR A 115 -17.90 -9.13 -11.67
N LEU A 116 -17.25 -8.18 -12.36
CA LEU A 116 -17.06 -6.84 -11.82
C LEU A 116 -18.41 -6.15 -11.62
N LEU A 117 -19.27 -6.18 -12.64
CA LEU A 117 -20.59 -5.56 -12.60
C LEU A 117 -21.48 -6.19 -11.52
N GLU A 118 -21.31 -7.49 -11.21
CA GLU A 118 -21.94 -8.14 -10.06
C GLU A 118 -21.57 -7.49 -8.72
N ILE A 119 -20.27 -7.28 -8.51
CA ILE A 119 -19.78 -6.69 -7.27
C ILE A 119 -20.24 -5.24 -7.17
N VAL A 120 -20.17 -4.48 -8.26
CA VAL A 120 -20.62 -3.09 -8.30
C VAL A 120 -22.14 -3.00 -8.07
N SER A 121 -22.95 -3.92 -8.62
CA SER A 121 -24.40 -3.92 -8.39
C SER A 121 -24.80 -4.19 -6.95
N GLN A 122 -23.94 -4.88 -6.19
CA GLN A 122 -24.15 -5.19 -4.78
C GLN A 122 -23.58 -4.12 -3.85
N TRP A 123 -23.01 -3.04 -4.39
CA TRP A 123 -22.43 -1.97 -3.59
C TRP A 123 -23.52 -1.15 -2.88
N GLN A 124 -23.50 -1.15 -1.56
CA GLN A 124 -24.52 -0.50 -0.71
C GLN A 124 -24.08 0.86 -0.15
N GLY A 125 -23.02 1.44 -0.70
CA GLY A 125 -22.41 2.64 -0.15
C GLY A 125 -21.50 2.36 1.04
N SER A 126 -20.42 3.12 1.16
CA SER A 126 -19.66 3.19 2.41
C SER A 126 -20.49 3.97 3.43
N ARG A 127 -21.46 3.32 4.08
CA ARG A 127 -21.92 3.81 5.38
C ARG A 127 -20.75 3.67 6.32
N VAL A 128 -20.13 4.79 6.67
CA VAL A 128 -19.43 4.91 7.95
C VAL A 128 -20.41 4.37 9.00
N PRO A 129 -20.09 3.30 9.75
CA PRO A 129 -21.01 2.80 10.76
C PRO A 129 -21.00 3.80 11.92
N SER A 130 -21.98 4.70 11.95
CA SER A 130 -22.39 5.36 13.19
C SER A 130 -23.04 4.30 14.11
N PRO A 131 -22.72 4.28 15.41
CA PRO A 131 -23.16 3.23 16.31
C PRO A 131 -24.63 3.44 16.66
N GLN A 132 -25.53 2.68 16.04
CA GLN A 132 -26.85 2.46 16.62
C GLN A 132 -27.24 0.98 16.60
N SER A 133 -27.50 0.54 17.82
CA SER A 133 -28.09 -0.71 18.27
C SER A 133 -29.47 -0.93 17.66
N SER A 134 -29.83 -2.19 17.41
CA SER A 134 -31.12 -2.86 17.73
C SER A 134 -31.17 -4.24 17.03
N PRO A 135 -32.14 -5.13 17.33
CA PRO A 135 -32.05 -6.10 18.41
C PRO A 135 -32.11 -7.56 17.90
N THR A 136 -31.79 -8.48 18.81
CA THR A 136 -32.07 -9.93 18.84
C THR A 136 -32.90 -10.55 17.69
N GLY A 137 -32.33 -11.57 17.03
CA GLY A 137 -33.09 -12.45 16.14
C GLY A 137 -32.31 -13.57 15.44
N ARG A 138 -31.82 -14.55 16.22
CA ARG A 138 -31.70 -16.01 15.91
C ARG A 138 -31.01 -16.50 14.61
N GLY A 139 -29.86 -17.14 14.81
CA GLY A 139 -29.55 -18.49 14.28
C GLY A 139 -28.85 -18.61 12.92
N GLY A 140 -27.58 -19.03 12.92
CA GLY A 140 -26.89 -19.56 11.73
C GLY A 140 -25.37 -19.43 11.81
N GLU A 141 -24.66 -20.55 11.82
CA GLU A 141 -23.22 -20.72 12.03
C GLU A 141 -22.29 -19.87 11.15
N GLY A 142 -21.26 -19.26 11.75
CA GLY A 142 -20.23 -18.49 11.05
C GLY A 142 -19.19 -17.88 12.00
N GLY A 143 -18.46 -18.72 12.75
CA GLY A 143 -17.58 -18.27 13.85
C GLY A 143 -16.26 -17.56 13.48
N ALA A 144 -15.93 -17.41 12.19
CA ALA A 144 -14.64 -16.87 11.75
C ALA A 144 -14.56 -15.33 11.66
N PRO A 145 -15.51 -14.59 11.05
CA PRO A 145 -15.41 -13.13 10.94
C PRO A 145 -15.67 -12.41 12.27
N SER A 146 -16.48 -12.99 13.18
CA SER A 146 -16.80 -12.37 14.47
C SER A 146 -15.61 -12.33 15.42
N LYS A 147 -14.88 -13.45 15.55
CA LYS A 147 -13.72 -13.56 16.46
C LYS A 147 -12.56 -12.69 16.02
N LEU A 148 -12.29 -12.61 14.70
CA LEU A 148 -11.25 -11.72 14.18
C LEU A 148 -11.59 -10.25 14.43
N ARG A 149 -12.85 -9.85 14.21
CA ARG A 149 -13.31 -8.48 14.52
C ARG A 149 -13.18 -8.15 16.01
N GLN A 150 -13.51 -9.10 16.89
CA GLN A 150 -13.31 -8.94 18.33
C GLN A 150 -11.81 -8.79 18.68
N GLY A 151 -10.94 -9.60 18.09
CA GLY A 151 -9.49 -9.47 18.30
C GLY A 151 -8.93 -8.13 17.80
N VAL A 152 -9.41 -7.64 16.65
CA VAL A 152 -9.03 -6.31 16.12
C VAL A 152 -9.58 -5.18 16.99
N ALA A 153 -10.80 -5.30 17.51
CA ALA A 153 -11.35 -4.34 18.46
C ALA A 153 -10.51 -4.30 19.75
N ALA A 154 -10.16 -5.47 20.30
CA ALA A 154 -9.31 -5.58 21.48
C ALA A 154 -7.90 -4.99 21.26
N LEU A 155 -7.34 -5.09 20.04
CA LEU A 155 -6.09 -4.39 19.67
C LEU A 155 -6.24 -2.87 19.73
N GLY A 156 -7.38 -2.33 19.28
CA GLY A 156 -7.68 -0.90 19.39
C GLY A 156 -7.79 -0.43 20.83
N GLU A 157 -8.50 -1.19 21.67
CA GLU A 157 -8.63 -0.92 23.11
C GLU A 157 -7.27 -1.01 23.83
N TRP A 158 -6.47 -2.03 23.54
CA TRP A 158 -5.11 -2.18 24.06
C TRP A 158 -4.19 -1.02 23.66
N ALA A 159 -4.35 -0.49 22.45
CA ALA A 159 -3.54 0.62 21.97
C ALA A 159 -3.85 1.93 22.69
N GLY A 160 -5.13 2.17 23.03
CA GLY A 160 -5.56 3.39 23.72
C GLY A 160 -5.08 4.66 22.99
N GLU A 161 -4.45 5.58 23.71
CA GLU A 161 -3.86 6.83 23.18
C GLU A 161 -2.35 6.72 22.86
N ASP A 162 -1.71 5.56 23.07
CA ASP A 162 -0.28 5.39 22.76
C ASP A 162 -0.10 5.31 21.24
N TRP A 163 0.53 6.34 20.67
CA TRP A 163 0.74 6.46 19.23
C TRP A 163 1.44 5.23 18.64
N ALA A 164 2.42 4.65 19.33
CA ALA A 164 3.19 3.53 18.79
C ALA A 164 2.39 2.24 18.86
N LYS A 165 1.61 2.05 19.94
CA LYS A 165 0.69 0.92 20.04
C LYS A 165 -0.41 0.99 18.97
N ARG A 166 -0.89 2.19 18.61
CA ARG A 166 -1.85 2.39 17.50
C ARG A 166 -1.30 1.94 16.15
N GLU A 167 -0.04 2.26 15.86
CA GLU A 167 0.61 1.82 14.62
C GLU A 167 0.79 0.29 14.60
N ILE A 168 1.19 -0.30 15.73
CA ILE A 168 1.33 -1.76 15.87
C ILE A 168 -0.03 -2.45 15.75
N ALA A 169 -1.06 -1.96 16.43
CA ALA A 169 -2.42 -2.49 16.36
C ALA A 169 -2.96 -2.46 14.92
N SER A 170 -2.74 -1.35 14.20
CA SER A 170 -3.14 -1.22 12.79
C SER A 170 -2.40 -2.20 11.90
N GLY A 171 -1.07 -2.36 12.09
CA GLY A 171 -0.27 -3.34 11.37
C GLY A 171 -0.70 -4.78 11.65
N PHE A 172 -1.01 -5.11 12.90
CA PHE A 172 -1.50 -6.42 13.31
C PHE A 172 -2.89 -6.72 12.74
N ALA A 173 -3.79 -5.73 12.71
CA ALA A 173 -5.10 -5.89 12.10
C ALA A 173 -4.99 -6.22 10.60
N LEU A 174 -4.08 -5.55 9.90
CA LEU A 174 -3.79 -5.82 8.48
C LEU A 174 -3.21 -7.22 8.28
N LEU A 175 -2.18 -7.60 9.04
CA LEU A 175 -1.59 -8.94 8.97
C LEU A 175 -2.62 -10.02 9.31
N ALA A 176 -3.47 -9.79 10.31
CA ALA A 176 -4.47 -10.77 10.74
C ALA A 176 -5.55 -11.00 9.68
N ALA A 177 -5.87 -9.98 8.88
CA ALA A 177 -6.79 -10.09 7.77
C ALA A 177 -6.25 -10.93 6.59
N LEU A 178 -4.92 -11.05 6.45
CA LEU A 178 -4.29 -11.88 5.42
C LEU A 178 -4.41 -13.38 5.68
N ASN A 179 -4.77 -13.77 6.90
CA ASN A 179 -4.92 -15.16 7.34
C ASN A 179 -3.71 -16.05 6.96
N LEU A 180 -2.50 -15.53 7.18
CA LEU A 180 -1.25 -16.23 6.90
C LEU A 180 -1.13 -17.52 7.75
N PRO A 181 -0.39 -18.53 7.26
CA PRO A 181 0.04 -19.67 8.07
C PRO A 181 0.71 -19.23 9.38
N ASP A 182 0.52 -20.01 10.44
CA ASP A 182 1.04 -19.76 11.80
C ASP A 182 0.58 -18.43 12.44
N ARG A 183 -0.52 -17.87 11.95
CA ARG A 183 -1.15 -16.70 12.57
C ARG A 183 -1.62 -17.02 14.00
N PRO A 184 -1.32 -16.15 14.98
CA PRO A 184 -1.89 -16.25 16.32
C PRO A 184 -3.41 -16.23 16.32
N ALA A 185 -4.03 -16.92 17.28
CA ALA A 185 -5.49 -16.86 17.42
C ALA A 185 -5.93 -15.41 17.69
N ALA A 186 -7.15 -15.06 17.25
CA ALA A 186 -7.64 -13.69 17.34
C ALA A 186 -7.66 -13.15 18.78
N GLN A 187 -7.92 -14.01 19.75
CA GLN A 187 -7.89 -13.69 21.18
C GLN A 187 -6.48 -13.41 21.72
N ASP A 188 -5.44 -13.93 21.07
CA ASP A 188 -4.05 -13.80 21.50
C ASP A 188 -3.34 -12.63 20.82
N LEU A 189 -3.98 -11.96 19.85
CA LEU A 189 -3.37 -10.87 19.07
C LEU A 189 -2.85 -9.73 19.94
N THR A 190 -3.59 -9.37 21.00
CA THR A 190 -3.19 -8.30 21.93
C THR A 190 -1.93 -8.67 22.72
N VAL A 191 -1.82 -9.93 23.15
CA VAL A 191 -0.64 -10.45 23.86
C VAL A 191 0.57 -10.44 22.93
N VAL A 192 0.42 -10.92 21.69
CA VAL A 192 1.51 -10.91 20.71
C VAL A 192 1.91 -9.48 20.34
N ALA A 193 0.95 -8.56 20.17
CA ALA A 193 1.24 -7.14 19.91
C ALA A 193 2.01 -6.48 21.06
N GLU A 194 1.70 -6.79 22.31
CA GLU A 194 2.43 -6.31 23.48
C GLU A 194 3.88 -6.82 23.51
N ILE A 195 4.12 -8.07 23.14
CA ILE A 195 5.48 -8.62 23.00
C ILE A 195 6.27 -7.83 21.95
N TRP A 196 5.68 -7.56 20.78
CA TRP A 196 6.33 -6.81 19.71
C TRP A 196 6.63 -5.37 20.12
N TYR A 197 5.67 -4.70 20.77
CA TYR A 197 5.86 -3.35 21.29
C TYR A 197 7.05 -3.28 22.24
N ARG A 198 7.16 -4.22 23.19
CA ARG A 198 8.29 -4.28 24.14
C ARG A 198 9.63 -4.48 23.42
N GLN A 199 9.70 -5.41 22.48
CA GLN A 199 10.93 -5.67 21.73
C GLN A 199 11.35 -4.49 20.85
N LEU A 200 10.40 -3.80 20.20
CA LEU A 200 10.69 -2.59 19.43
C LEU A 200 11.14 -1.43 20.32
N LYS A 201 10.58 -1.31 21.52
CA LYS A 201 10.97 -0.30 22.51
C LYS A 201 12.37 -0.55 23.04
N GLU A 202 12.68 -1.80 23.40
CA GLU A 202 14.02 -2.23 23.82
C GLU A 202 15.07 -2.01 22.71
N ALA A 203 14.70 -2.31 21.46
CA ALA A 203 15.53 -2.06 20.30
C ALA A 203 15.67 -0.57 19.91
N LYS A 204 15.03 0.35 20.65
CA LYS A 204 15.01 1.79 20.36
C LYS A 204 14.46 2.11 18.96
N GLU A 205 13.45 1.38 18.49
CA GLU A 205 12.72 1.67 17.25
C GLU A 205 11.51 2.58 17.46
N ILE A 206 11.01 2.67 18.69
CA ILE A 206 9.92 3.57 19.10
C ILE A 206 10.50 4.72 19.90
N VAL A 207 10.87 5.82 19.24
CA VAL A 207 11.60 6.96 19.85
C VAL A 207 10.93 8.29 19.54
N SER A 208 10.56 8.52 18.28
CA SER A 208 10.02 9.81 17.83
C SER A 208 8.61 9.65 17.26
N PRO A 209 7.58 10.20 17.94
CA PRO A 209 6.21 10.24 17.42
C PRO A 209 6.08 10.97 16.08
N LYS A 210 7.06 11.80 15.72
CA LYS A 210 7.07 12.55 14.46
C LYS A 210 7.59 11.74 13.27
N TYR A 211 8.58 10.88 13.49
CA TYR A 211 9.29 10.20 12.40
C TYR A 211 9.03 8.70 12.34
N ASP A 212 8.75 8.08 13.48
CA ASP A 212 8.59 6.63 13.58
C ASP A 212 7.25 6.08 13.08
N PRO A 213 6.10 6.81 13.09
CA PRO A 213 4.84 6.25 12.57
C PRO A 213 4.95 5.78 11.12
N ILE A 214 5.42 6.65 10.21
CA ILE A 214 5.57 6.31 8.79
C ILE A 214 6.55 5.13 8.61
N ARG A 215 7.61 5.05 9.42
CA ARG A 215 8.58 3.95 9.36
C ARG A 215 7.94 2.62 9.74
N ILE A 216 7.19 2.61 10.83
CA ILE A 216 6.49 1.42 11.33
C ILE A 216 5.42 0.97 10.32
N GLN A 217 4.61 1.89 9.81
CA GLN A 217 3.63 1.62 8.75
C GLN A 217 4.28 1.02 7.50
N THR A 218 5.41 1.58 7.06
CA THR A 218 6.16 1.08 5.91
C THR A 218 6.70 -0.33 6.16
N GLY A 219 7.20 -0.60 7.37
CA GLY A 219 7.64 -1.94 7.76
C GLY A 219 6.51 -2.96 7.67
N PHE A 220 5.35 -2.66 8.26
CA PHE A 220 4.17 -3.54 8.17
C PHE A 220 3.67 -3.72 6.73
N LYS A 221 3.76 -2.69 5.89
CA LYS A 221 3.41 -2.79 4.47
C LYS A 221 4.27 -3.81 3.73
N VAL A 222 5.58 -3.87 4.04
CA VAL A 222 6.47 -4.89 3.47
C VAL A 222 6.09 -6.29 3.95
N LEU A 223 5.72 -6.43 5.24
CA LEU A 223 5.33 -7.72 5.83
C LEU A 223 4.01 -8.29 5.29
N GLN A 224 3.19 -7.50 4.57
CA GLN A 224 1.99 -8.03 3.92
C GLN A 224 2.31 -9.03 2.80
N ALA A 225 3.55 -9.04 2.30
CA ALA A 225 4.02 -10.02 1.33
C ALA A 225 4.66 -11.28 1.97
N ALA A 226 4.62 -11.41 3.31
CA ALA A 226 5.16 -12.57 4.00
C ALA A 226 4.33 -13.84 3.70
N GLU A 227 5.01 -14.97 3.55
CA GLU A 227 4.37 -16.27 3.29
C GLU A 227 3.79 -16.92 4.57
N THR A 228 4.29 -16.53 5.73
CA THR A 228 3.86 -16.98 7.07
C THR A 228 3.73 -15.78 8.00
N TRP A 229 3.08 -15.95 9.16
CA TRP A 229 3.01 -14.88 10.15
C TRP A 229 4.42 -14.41 10.53
N PRO A 230 4.74 -13.12 10.30
CA PRO A 230 6.10 -12.62 10.45
C PRO A 230 6.53 -12.61 11.92
N GLN A 231 7.83 -12.58 12.17
CA GLN A 231 8.42 -12.39 13.50
C GLN A 231 8.81 -10.91 13.74
N PRO A 232 8.90 -10.46 15.00
CA PRO A 232 9.27 -9.06 15.31
C PRO A 232 10.63 -8.64 14.71
N ALA A 233 11.57 -9.57 14.60
CA ALA A 233 12.88 -9.34 13.97
C ALA A 233 12.75 -8.97 12.48
N GLU A 234 11.76 -9.52 11.78
CA GLU A 234 11.51 -9.21 10.36
C GLU A 234 10.96 -7.81 10.19
N LEU A 235 10.08 -7.36 11.07
CA LEU A 235 9.63 -5.96 11.08
C LEU A 235 10.83 -5.02 11.23
N ARG A 236 11.69 -5.28 12.23
CA ARG A 236 12.89 -4.46 12.49
C ARG A 236 13.83 -4.38 11.29
N ARG A 237 14.07 -5.50 10.59
CA ARG A 237 14.92 -5.53 9.39
C ARG A 237 14.35 -4.70 8.24
N ASN A 238 13.03 -4.56 8.18
CA ASN A 238 12.33 -3.85 7.12
C ASN A 238 11.92 -2.42 7.52
N LEU A 239 12.31 -1.93 8.70
CA LEU A 239 12.08 -0.53 9.07
C LEU A 239 13.01 0.39 8.26
N PRO A 240 12.46 1.38 7.53
CA PRO A 240 13.29 2.39 6.87
C PRO A 240 14.18 3.15 7.88
N PRO A 241 15.27 3.79 7.45
CA PRO A 241 16.04 4.66 8.34
C PRO A 241 15.20 5.86 8.81
N ARG A 242 15.53 6.41 9.99
CA ARG A 242 14.90 7.64 10.46
C ARG A 242 15.34 8.82 9.62
N LEU A 243 14.40 9.40 8.87
CA LEU A 243 14.62 10.61 8.07
C LEU A 243 14.56 11.86 8.96
N ILE A 244 15.50 11.98 9.90
CA ILE A 244 15.67 13.18 10.73
C ILE A 244 16.35 14.23 9.85
N PRO A 245 15.72 15.39 9.57
CA PRO A 245 16.39 16.48 8.88
C PRO A 245 17.62 16.89 9.68
N ARG A 246 18.80 16.73 9.09
CA ARG A 246 20.02 17.25 9.70
C ARG A 246 19.93 18.76 9.64
N ALA A 247 19.88 19.42 10.80
CA ALA A 247 20.15 20.84 10.85
C ALA A 247 21.54 21.06 10.23
N MET A 248 21.62 21.85 9.17
CA MET A 248 22.93 22.26 8.67
C MET A 248 23.61 23.00 9.81
N LEU A 249 24.72 22.44 10.30
CA LEU A 249 25.59 23.18 11.21
C LEU A 249 25.92 24.50 10.51
N ALA A 250 25.85 25.60 11.27
CA ALA A 250 26.33 26.88 10.76
C ALA A 250 27.76 26.67 10.25
N LYS A 251 28.06 27.17 9.05
CA LYS A 251 29.44 27.15 8.55
C LYS A 251 30.30 27.81 9.63
N PRO A 252 31.38 27.16 10.09
CA PRO A 252 32.28 27.77 11.06
C PRO A 252 32.70 29.14 10.53
N ALA A 253 32.69 30.16 11.40
CA ALA A 253 33.14 31.48 11.01
C ALA A 253 34.59 31.37 10.47
N PRO A 254 34.91 32.00 9.32
CA PRO A 254 36.25 31.94 8.77
C PRO A 254 37.25 32.60 9.73
N ASP A 255 38.09 31.79 10.35
CA ASP A 255 39.21 32.26 11.17
C ASP A 255 40.34 32.70 10.24
N LYS A 256 40.30 33.98 9.85
CA LYS A 256 41.27 34.60 8.95
C LYS A 256 42.69 34.58 9.53
N GLU A 257 42.83 34.58 10.85
CA GLU A 257 44.12 34.59 11.52
C GLU A 257 44.79 33.23 11.45
N LYS A 258 44.05 32.17 11.80
CA LYS A 258 44.49 30.78 11.62
C LYS A 258 44.74 30.43 10.16
N GLY A 259 43.95 31.00 9.24
CA GLY A 259 44.18 30.87 7.79
C GLY A 259 45.52 31.46 7.35
N ARG A 260 45.87 32.66 7.85
CA ARG A 260 47.18 33.29 7.59
C ARG A 260 48.34 32.51 8.18
N GLN A 261 48.20 32.01 9.41
CA GLN A 261 49.23 31.18 10.05
C GLN A 261 49.52 29.91 9.24
N LYS A 262 48.48 29.19 8.81
CA LYS A 262 48.64 27.98 7.97
C LYS A 262 49.26 28.29 6.60
N MET A 263 48.92 29.42 5.99
CA MET A 263 49.56 29.84 4.73
C MET A 263 51.05 30.14 4.92
N ALA A 264 51.43 30.75 6.04
CA ALA A 264 52.82 30.99 6.38
C ALA A 264 53.58 29.67 6.60
N GLU A 265 53.01 28.72 7.34
CA GLU A 265 53.57 27.38 7.51
C GLU A 265 53.77 26.66 6.18
N VAL A 266 52.76 26.68 5.29
CA VAL A 266 52.86 26.07 3.96
C VAL A 266 53.97 26.72 3.13
N LYS A 267 54.09 28.05 3.18
CA LYS A 267 55.15 28.79 2.48
C LYS A 267 56.54 28.42 3.00
N ASP A 268 56.68 28.27 4.31
CA ASP A 268 57.94 27.85 4.96
C ASP A 268 58.33 26.41 4.58
N VAL A 269 57.37 25.49 4.54
CA VAL A 269 57.59 24.10 4.12
C VAL A 269 57.99 24.01 2.66
N LEU A 270 57.35 24.80 1.79
CA LEU A 270 57.68 24.85 0.36
C LEU A 270 59.08 25.43 0.12
N ASN A 271 59.45 26.49 0.83
CA ASN A 271 60.78 27.08 0.75
C ASN A 271 61.88 26.14 1.27
N LYS A 272 61.59 25.30 2.27
CA LYS A 272 62.53 24.28 2.78
C LYS A 272 62.70 23.07 1.85
N LYS A 273 61.73 22.77 0.99
CA LYS A 273 61.81 21.69 -0.03
C LYS A 273 62.50 22.11 -1.34
N GLY A 274 62.75 23.40 -1.54
CA GLY A 274 63.38 23.96 -2.74
C GLY A 274 64.87 24.28 -2.61
N LYS A 275 65.52 23.84 -1.53
CA LYS A 275 66.99 23.81 -1.35
C LYS A 275 67.44 22.37 -1.24
#